data_AF-K1ZGL5-F1
#
_entry.id   AF-K1ZGL5-F1
#
_cell.length_a   1.000
_cell.length_b   1.000
_cell.length_c   1.000
_cell.angle_alpha   90.00
_cell.angle_beta   90.00
_cell.angle_gamma   90.00
#
_symmetry.space_group_name_H-M   'P 1'
#
loop_
_entity.id
_entity.type
_entity.pdbx_description
1 polymer ?
#
loop_
_entity_poly.entity_id
_entity_poly.type
_entity_poly.pdbx_seq_one_letter_code
_entity_poly.pdbx_strand_id
1 'polypeptide(L)'
;MDPLKLLSPSYLFQVTPGADFMYFWPCLAFFLVLIAGGFVAKYLIKNSENKKTLKFVFRNTTMNFVLTGAFGLAALFFRDQNMPYLALRPILAIIIITGLYLIGKTAYLYFKVLPVSLQKKTQAKEMKKYMPKAKR
;
A
#
# COMPACT_ATOMS: atom_id res chain seq x y z
N MET A 1 -13.01 8.72 -30.86
CA MET A 1 -12.59 9.29 -29.57
C MET A 1 -11.16 9.78 -29.73
N ASP A 2 -10.93 11.09 -29.63
CA ASP A 2 -9.57 11.63 -29.77
C ASP A 2 -8.70 11.23 -28.57
N PRO A 3 -7.62 10.45 -28.76
CA PRO A 3 -6.77 10.01 -27.65
C PRO A 3 -6.09 11.20 -26.93
N LEU A 4 -5.94 12.33 -27.62
CA LEU A 4 -5.36 13.57 -27.08
C LEU A 4 -6.31 14.32 -26.12
N LYS A 5 -7.63 14.06 -26.16
CA LYS A 5 -8.57 14.66 -25.19
C LYS A 5 -8.39 14.13 -23.77
N LEU A 6 -7.79 12.95 -23.60
CA LEU A 6 -7.51 12.37 -22.28
C LEU A 6 -6.38 13.11 -21.54
N LEU A 7 -5.51 13.81 -22.27
CA LEU A 7 -4.41 14.59 -21.74
C LEU A 7 -4.72 16.10 -21.67
N SER A 8 -5.91 16.54 -22.08
CA SER A 8 -6.22 17.96 -22.03
C SER A 8 -6.37 18.42 -20.57
N PRO A 9 -5.71 19.52 -20.16
CA PRO A 9 -5.83 20.05 -18.80
C PRO A 9 -7.28 20.35 -18.42
N SER A 10 -8.10 20.80 -19.38
CA SER A 10 -9.53 21.06 -19.18
C SER A 10 -10.34 19.79 -18.83
N TYR A 11 -9.92 18.62 -19.32
CA TYR A 11 -10.56 17.33 -19.01
C TYR A 11 -10.09 16.73 -17.67
N LEU A 12 -8.84 17.00 -17.29
CA LEU A 12 -8.25 16.54 -16.03
C LEU A 12 -8.66 17.41 -14.84
N PHE A 13 -8.77 18.72 -15.04
CA PHE A 13 -9.16 19.72 -14.02
C PHE A 13 -10.62 20.14 -14.11
N GLN A 14 -11.47 19.37 -14.79
CA GLN A 14 -12.91 19.62 -14.80
C GLN A 14 -13.43 19.53 -13.36
N VAL A 15 -14.00 20.63 -12.86
CA VAL A 15 -14.40 20.81 -11.45
C VAL A 15 -15.49 19.82 -11.03
N THR A 16 -16.35 19.43 -11.97
CA THR A 16 -17.43 18.46 -11.80
C THR A 16 -17.37 17.40 -12.90
N PRO A 17 -16.52 16.37 -12.75
CA PRO A 17 -16.54 15.23 -13.66
C PRO A 17 -17.78 14.40 -13.32
N GLY A 18 -18.89 14.65 -14.02
CA GLY A 18 -20.27 14.22 -13.73
C GLY A 18 -20.47 12.87 -13.02
N ALA A 19 -21.62 12.76 -12.35
CA ALA A 19 -21.94 11.70 -11.37
C ALA A 19 -21.83 10.26 -11.90
N ASP A 20 -21.98 10.03 -13.21
CA ASP A 20 -21.83 8.71 -13.83
C ASP A 20 -20.36 8.27 -13.90
N PHE A 21 -19.86 7.74 -12.79
CA PHE A 21 -18.54 7.13 -12.72
C PHE A 21 -18.63 5.61 -12.88
N MET A 22 -18.50 5.13 -14.13
CA MET A 22 -18.53 3.71 -14.47
C MET A 22 -17.53 2.84 -13.68
N TYR A 23 -16.44 3.43 -13.19
CA TYR A 23 -15.38 2.73 -12.45
C TYR A 23 -15.52 2.80 -10.93
N PHE A 24 -16.66 3.26 -10.41
CA PHE A 24 -16.91 3.38 -8.97
C PHE A 24 -16.72 2.05 -8.25
N TRP A 25 -17.45 1.02 -8.66
CA TRP A 25 -17.40 -0.31 -8.05
C TRP A 25 -16.01 -0.97 -8.13
N PRO A 26 -15.31 -0.97 -9.29
CA PRO A 26 -13.93 -1.43 -9.37
C PRO A 26 -12.97 -0.70 -8.43
N CYS A 27 -13.06 0.64 -8.33
CA CYS A 27 -12.20 1.43 -7.45
C CYS A 27 -12.50 1.15 -5.98
N LEU A 28 -13.78 1.04 -5.61
CA LEU A 28 -14.22 0.67 -4.27
C LEU A 28 -13.64 -0.69 -3.86
N ALA A 29 -13.79 -1.70 -4.72
CA ALA A 29 -13.23 -3.02 -4.50
C ALA A 29 -11.70 -2.98 -4.34
N PHE A 30 -11.00 -2.22 -5.18
CA PHE A 30 -9.55 -2.06 -5.09
C PHE A 30 -9.10 -1.47 -3.75
N PHE A 31 -9.74 -0.40 -3.26
CA PHE A 31 -9.39 0.21 -1.98
C PHE A 31 -9.73 -0.69 -0.78
N LEU A 32 -10.83 -1.44 -0.85
CA LEU A 32 -11.16 -2.45 0.15
C LEU A 32 -10.10 -3.56 0.21
N VAL A 33 -9.64 -4.05 -0.95
CA VAL A 33 -8.57 -5.05 -1.02
C VAL A 33 -7.25 -4.49 -0.46
N LEU A 34 -6.92 -3.22 -0.71
CA LEU A 34 -5.75 -2.58 -0.09
C LEU A 34 -5.83 -2.57 1.44
N ILE A 35 -6.98 -2.19 2.01
CA ILE A 35 -7.19 -2.18 3.46
C ILE A 35 -7.10 -3.59 4.02
N ALA A 36 -7.81 -4.55 3.41
CA ALA A 36 -7.77 -5.96 3.79
C ALA A 36 -6.35 -6.52 3.71
N GLY A 37 -5.61 -6.21 2.66
CA GLY A 37 -4.19 -6.59 2.49
C GLY A 37 -3.30 -6.05 3.60
N GLY A 38 -3.55 -4.83 4.09
CA GLY A 38 -2.87 -4.27 5.26
C GLY A 38 -3.10 -5.09 6.53
N PHE A 39 -4.34 -5.51 6.78
CA PHE A 39 -4.71 -6.36 7.92
C PHE A 39 -4.15 -7.78 7.80
N VAL A 40 -4.22 -8.39 6.61
CA VAL A 40 -3.63 -9.71 6.32
C VAL A 40 -2.12 -9.66 6.55
N ALA A 41 -1.42 -8.65 6.04
CA ALA A 41 0.01 -8.46 6.30
C ALA A 41 0.30 -8.36 7.81
N LYS A 42 -0.50 -7.60 8.57
CA LYS A 42 -0.36 -7.48 10.03
C LYS A 42 -0.54 -8.83 10.73
N TYR A 43 -1.52 -9.62 10.29
CA TYR A 43 -1.79 -10.96 10.83
C TYR A 43 -0.62 -11.91 10.56
N LEU A 44 -0.13 -11.97 9.32
CA LEU A 44 1.02 -12.78 8.93
C LEU A 44 2.29 -12.40 9.72
N ILE A 45 2.54 -11.11 9.91
CA ILE A 45 3.67 -10.63 10.73
C ILE A 45 3.52 -11.06 12.19
N LYS A 46 2.29 -11.03 12.73
CA LYS A 46 2.01 -11.40 14.13
C LYS A 46 2.20 -12.90 14.37
N ASN A 47 1.82 -13.74 13.41
CA ASN A 47 1.86 -15.20 13.51
C ASN A 47 3.19 -15.82 13.06
N SER A 48 4.09 -15.06 12.45
CA SER A 48 5.40 -15.54 12.03
C SER A 48 6.36 -15.72 13.21
N GLU A 49 7.10 -16.82 13.24
CA GLU A 49 8.21 -17.06 14.18
C GLU A 49 9.26 -15.94 14.17
N ASN A 50 9.38 -15.24 13.03
CA ASN A 50 10.32 -14.15 12.83
C ASN A 50 9.71 -12.75 12.99
N LYS A 51 8.63 -12.63 13.77
CA LYS A 51 7.88 -11.39 14.05
C LYS A 51 8.74 -10.13 14.22
N LYS A 52 9.85 -10.19 14.96
CA LYS A 52 10.73 -9.01 15.16
C LYS A 52 11.36 -8.50 13.85
N THR A 53 11.78 -9.40 12.96
CA THR A 53 12.38 -9.03 11.67
C THR A 53 11.33 -8.59 10.68
N LEU A 54 10.22 -9.34 10.58
CA LEU A 54 9.12 -8.95 9.71
C LEU A 54 8.51 -7.61 10.14
N LYS A 55 8.35 -7.36 11.44
CA LYS A 55 7.86 -6.06 11.95
C LYS A 55 8.82 -4.92 11.63
N PHE A 56 10.13 -5.17 11.54
CA PHE A 56 11.09 -4.14 11.13
C PHE A 56 11.01 -3.86 9.62
N VAL A 57 11.00 -4.91 8.80
CA VAL A 57 10.96 -4.80 7.33
C VAL A 57 9.63 -4.21 6.84
N PHE A 58 8.51 -4.59 7.48
CA PHE A 58 7.15 -4.18 7.09
C PHE A 58 6.52 -3.16 8.06
N ARG A 59 7.34 -2.46 8.87
CA ARG A 59 6.87 -1.56 9.96
C ARG A 59 5.80 -0.58 9.51
N ASN A 60 6.03 0.06 8.37
CA ASN A 60 5.14 1.09 7.83
C ASN A 60 4.20 0.54 6.76
N THR A 61 4.38 -0.71 6.33
CA THR A 61 3.60 -1.30 5.24
C THR A 61 2.12 -1.35 5.58
N THR A 62 1.75 -1.92 6.74
CA THR A 62 0.33 -2.01 7.14
C THR A 62 -0.31 -0.63 7.22
N MET A 63 0.36 0.34 7.85
CA MET A 63 -0.18 1.68 8.02
C MET A 63 -0.32 2.41 6.68
N ASN A 64 0.65 2.27 5.78
CA ASN A 64 0.59 2.86 4.45
C ASN A 64 -0.56 2.26 3.62
N PHE A 65 -0.77 0.94 3.65
CA PHE A 65 -1.88 0.31 2.92
C PHE A 65 -3.24 0.76 3.44
N VAL A 66 -3.41 0.80 4.77
CA VAL A 66 -4.65 1.25 5.40
C VAL A 66 -4.91 2.72 5.13
N LEU A 67 -3.89 3.58 5.25
CA LEU A 67 -4.03 5.01 4.95
C LEU A 67 -4.35 5.25 3.48
N THR A 68 -3.60 4.64 2.55
CA THR A 68 -3.85 4.81 1.11
C THR A 68 -5.23 4.28 0.71
N GLY A 69 -5.67 3.17 1.28
CA GLY A 69 -7.04 2.67 1.09
C GLY A 69 -8.10 3.59 1.68
N ALA A 70 -7.90 4.11 2.89
CA ALA A 70 -8.82 5.04 3.54
C ALA A 70 -8.92 6.37 2.79
N PHE A 71 -7.79 6.93 2.34
CA PHE A 71 -7.77 8.12 1.48
C PHE A 71 -8.44 7.86 0.13
N GLY A 72 -8.26 6.67 -0.45
CA GLY A 72 -8.94 6.27 -1.67
C GLY A 72 -10.45 6.18 -1.52
N LEU A 73 -10.94 5.59 -0.42
CA LEU A 73 -12.36 5.57 -0.08
C LEU A 73 -12.91 6.97 0.19
N ALA A 74 -12.18 7.81 0.93
CA ALA A 74 -12.59 9.19 1.19
C ALA A 74 -12.69 10.00 -0.12
N ALA A 75 -11.71 9.87 -1.02
CA ALA A 75 -11.75 10.52 -2.33
C ALA A 75 -12.92 10.03 -3.19
N LEU A 76 -13.21 8.72 -3.12
CA LEU A 76 -14.34 8.11 -3.84
C LEU A 76 -15.69 8.56 -3.26
N PHE A 77 -15.79 8.74 -1.95
CA PHE A 77 -16.95 9.32 -1.28
C PHE A 77 -17.16 10.80 -1.63
N PHE A 78 -16.10 11.62 -1.60
CA PHE A 78 -16.21 13.03 -2.02
C PHE A 78 -16.60 13.18 -3.49
N ARG A 79 -16.17 12.22 -4.33
CA ARG A 79 -16.59 12.15 -5.73
C ARG A 79 -18.07 11.82 -5.88
N ASP A 80 -18.59 10.87 -5.10
CA ASP A 80 -20.02 10.53 -5.07
C ASP A 80 -20.88 11.73 -4.62
N GLN A 81 -20.41 12.46 -3.62
CA GLN A 81 -21.04 13.69 -3.13
C GLN A 81 -20.84 14.91 -4.07
N ASN A 82 -20.23 14.73 -5.24
CA ASN A 82 -19.90 15.78 -6.21
C ASN A 82 -19.21 17.00 -5.57
N MET A 83 -18.36 16.80 -4.55
CA MET A 83 -17.65 17.90 -3.91
C MET A 83 -16.63 18.51 -4.90
N PRO A 84 -16.72 19.81 -5.20
CA PRO A 84 -15.81 20.48 -6.11
C PRO A 84 -14.37 20.43 -5.57
N TYR A 85 -13.39 20.32 -6.48
CA TYR A 85 -11.94 20.23 -6.21
C TYR A 85 -11.44 18.93 -5.56
N LEU A 86 -12.21 18.29 -4.67
CA LEU A 86 -11.84 17.00 -4.06
C LEU A 86 -12.16 15.79 -4.95
N ALA A 87 -13.13 15.94 -5.87
CA ALA A 87 -13.51 14.93 -6.85
C ALA A 87 -12.60 14.88 -8.10
N LEU A 88 -11.48 15.64 -8.10
CA LEU A 88 -10.59 15.73 -9.26
C LEU A 88 -10.05 14.35 -9.65
N ARG A 89 -10.22 14.01 -10.93
CA ARG A 89 -9.68 12.78 -11.55
C ARG A 89 -8.18 12.54 -11.25
N PRO A 90 -7.28 13.55 -11.27
CA PRO A 90 -5.87 13.34 -10.95
C PRO A 90 -5.64 12.90 -9.50
N ILE A 91 -6.46 13.32 -8.53
CA ILE A 91 -6.30 12.90 -7.13
C ILE A 91 -6.52 11.38 -7.03
N LEU A 92 -7.59 10.88 -7.63
CA LEU A 92 -7.93 9.47 -7.64
C LEU A 92 -6.85 8.64 -8.36
N ALA A 93 -6.34 9.15 -9.49
CA ALA A 93 -5.23 8.54 -10.22
C ALA A 93 -3.94 8.46 -9.39
N ILE A 94 -3.56 9.54 -8.69
CA ILE A 94 -2.37 9.56 -7.81
C ILE A 94 -2.51 8.53 -6.68
N ILE A 95 -3.70 8.41 -6.08
CA ILE A 95 -3.93 7.42 -5.01
C ILE A 95 -3.80 6.00 -5.56
N ILE A 96 -4.36 5.71 -6.74
CA ILE A 96 -4.24 4.39 -7.38
C ILE A 96 -2.76 4.07 -7.69
N ILE A 97 -2.02 5.00 -8.30
CA ILE A 97 -0.60 4.83 -8.61
C ILE A 97 0.20 4.58 -7.32
N THR A 98 -0.11 5.34 -6.27
CA THR A 98 0.51 5.17 -4.95
C THR A 98 0.21 3.78 -4.37
N GLY A 99 -1.03 3.30 -4.48
CA GLY A 99 -1.45 1.97 -4.09
C GLY A 99 -0.68 0.87 -4.83
N LEU A 100 -0.58 0.98 -6.16
CA LEU A 100 0.20 0.05 -6.99
C LEU A 100 1.69 0.05 -6.63
N TYR A 101 2.27 1.23 -6.40
CA TYR A 101 3.65 1.36 -5.94
C TYR A 101 3.87 0.66 -4.59
N LEU A 102 2.93 0.82 -3.64
CA LEU A 102 2.99 0.14 -2.35
C LEU A 102 2.93 -1.39 -2.50
N ILE A 103 2.05 -1.91 -3.36
CA ILE A 103 1.97 -3.34 -3.69
C ILE A 103 3.31 -3.83 -4.24
N GLY A 104 3.87 -3.17 -5.27
CA GLY A 104 5.17 -3.53 -5.84
C GLY A 104 6.31 -3.48 -4.83
N LYS A 105 6.36 -2.44 -3.99
CA LYS A 105 7.35 -2.31 -2.91
C LYS A 105 7.23 -3.46 -1.90
N THR A 106 6.01 -3.86 -1.53
CA THR A 106 5.83 -4.98 -0.60
C THR A 106 6.24 -6.32 -1.19
N ALA A 107 5.91 -6.57 -2.46
CA ALA A 107 6.37 -7.76 -3.16
C ALA A 107 7.91 -7.79 -3.20
N TYR A 108 8.56 -6.67 -3.52
CA TYR A 108 10.01 -6.55 -3.50
C TYR A 108 10.63 -6.87 -2.12
N LEU A 109 10.07 -6.30 -1.05
CA LEU A 109 10.52 -6.56 0.32
C LEU A 109 10.34 -8.05 0.70
N TYR A 110 9.23 -8.64 0.29
CA TYR A 110 8.93 -10.05 0.55
C TYR A 110 9.89 -10.99 -0.19
N PHE A 111 10.12 -10.79 -1.48
CA PHE A 111 10.94 -11.69 -2.28
C PHE A 111 12.45 -11.48 -2.10
N LYS A 112 12.94 -10.24 -1.97
CA LYS A 112 14.39 -9.97 -1.88
C LYS A 112 14.90 -9.75 -0.45
N VAL A 113 14.18 -9.02 0.39
CA VAL A 113 14.71 -8.63 1.72
C VAL A 113 14.46 -9.70 2.76
N LEU A 114 13.32 -10.39 2.69
CA LEU A 114 12.97 -11.46 3.62
C LEU A 114 14.03 -12.59 3.65
N PRO A 115 14.43 -13.24 2.54
CA PRO A 115 15.38 -14.36 2.59
C PRO A 115 16.75 -13.94 3.14
N VAL A 116 17.24 -12.77 2.75
CA VAL A 116 18.53 -12.23 3.23
C VAL A 116 18.48 -11.96 4.73
N SER A 117 17.36 -11.43 5.24
CA SER A 117 17.19 -11.15 6.67
C SER A 117 17.10 -12.42 7.53
N LEU A 118 16.57 -13.52 6.96
CA LEU A 118 16.51 -14.82 7.63
C LEU A 118 17.90 -15.45 7.72
N GLN A 119 18.69 -15.42 6.64
CA GLN A 119 20.07 -15.95 6.63
C GLN A 119 20.97 -15.23 7.63
N LYS A 120 20.93 -13.89 7.69
CA LYS A 120 21.69 -13.11 8.68
C LYS A 120 21.32 -13.45 10.12
N LYS A 121 20.05 -13.78 10.37
CA LYS A 121 19.59 -14.23 11.69
C LYS A 121 20.12 -15.62 12.05
N THR A 122 20.15 -16.54 11.09
CA THR A 122 20.72 -17.88 11.30
C THR A 122 22.20 -17.78 11.63
N GLN A 123 22.97 -17.02 10.84
CA GLN A 123 24.39 -16.78 11.08
C GLN A 123 24.64 -16.10 12.43
N ALA A 124 23.84 -15.08 12.79
CA ALA A 124 23.96 -14.43 14.09
C ALA A 124 23.63 -15.36 15.27
N LYS A 125 22.71 -16.32 15.10
CA LYS A 125 22.43 -17.37 16.10
C LYS A 125 23.62 -18.33 16.24
N GLU A 126 24.21 -18.75 15.13
CA GLU A 126 25.39 -19.62 15.13
C GLU A 126 26.60 -18.92 15.77
N MET A 127 26.91 -17.68 15.39
CA MET A 127 28.00 -16.92 16.00
C MET A 127 27.82 -16.75 17.51
N LYS A 128 26.61 -16.47 17.99
CA LYS A 128 26.31 -16.38 19.44
C LYS A 128 26.48 -17.70 20.19
N LYS A 129 26.33 -18.85 19.50
CA LYS A 129 26.59 -20.17 20.10
C LYS A 129 28.08 -20.35 20.42
N TYR A 130 28.96 -19.78 19.60
CA TYR A 130 30.42 -19.93 19.71
C TYR A 130 31.10 -18.76 20.45
N MET A 131 30.37 -17.70 20.81
CA MET A 131 30.94 -16.61 21.60
C MET A 131 31.09 -17.02 23.07
N PRO A 132 32.26 -16.77 23.70
CA PRO A 132 32.43 -17.04 25.12
C PRO A 132 31.46 -16.19 25.93
N LYS A 133 30.68 -16.84 26.80
CA LYS A 133 29.78 -16.15 27.72
C LYS A 133 30.63 -15.50 28.81
N ALA A 134 30.50 -14.18 28.98
CA ALA A 134 31.11 -13.48 30.11
C ALA A 134 30.66 -14.15 31.41
N LYS A 135 31.62 -14.64 32.20
CA LYS A 135 31.38 -15.23 33.51
C LYS A 135 30.93 -14.08 34.42
N ARG A 136 29.70 -14.18 34.96
CA ARG A 136 29.22 -13.27 36.01
C ARG A 136 29.93 -13.56 37.31
#